data_AF-W7T9A4-F1
#
_entry.id   AF-W7T9A4-F1
#
_cell.length_a   1.000
_cell.length_b   1.000
_cell.length_c   1.000
_cell.angle_alpha   90.00
_cell.angle_beta   90.00
_cell.angle_gamma   90.00
#
_symmetry.space_group_name_H-M   'P 1'
#
loop_
_entity.id
_entity.type
_entity.pdbx_description
1 polymer ?
#
loop_
_entity_poly.entity_id
_entity_poly.type
_entity_poly.pdbx_seq_one_letter_code
_entity_poly.pdbx_strand_id
1 'polypeptide(L)'
;MAVRFLPGTHSFFSAGKDKLLKYWDADSFELILTHRGHAGEVWAMGVEGGGEVLATGGADRSVRVWERSDDQVFVEEERQRELEEMFEDGVGKEGRGEEGEEGAESGRAGRQHLESVKQGERLSEALEVMRADNGLEEEHLKFLKAARQKPGAPLPPPRAPNPLMLNLPPHRFLLFHLRLLKGPDLEQALLVLPLDLMHLLLRGLCRLLREDMEVELCWRCLLFLFRTHHRLLLHSRDLMPLLMDLRGGLRERLKGFRDGVAMNVEGLRLLKREVEEGKQAFLVPGEGEEEDGGKKRIRRE
;
A
#
# COMPACT_ATOMS: atom_id res chain seq x y z
N MET A 1 -15.84 24.30 -25.36
CA MET A 1 -15.84 23.21 -26.35
C MET A 1 -15.01 23.64 -27.54
N ALA A 2 -13.97 22.88 -27.87
CA ALA A 2 -13.05 23.19 -28.96
C ALA A 2 -12.58 21.91 -29.63
N VAL A 3 -12.33 21.97 -30.93
CA VAL A 3 -11.75 20.87 -31.72
C VAL A 3 -10.62 21.47 -32.56
N ARG A 4 -9.47 20.80 -32.63
CA ARG A 4 -8.33 21.26 -33.41
C ARG A 4 -7.56 20.10 -34.02
N PHE A 5 -7.32 20.18 -35.33
CA PHE A 5 -6.50 19.22 -36.05
C PHE A 5 -5.01 19.48 -35.83
N LEU A 6 -4.23 18.41 -35.82
CA LEU A 6 -2.79 18.50 -35.94
C LEU A 6 -2.43 18.83 -37.40
N PRO A 7 -1.59 19.85 -37.64
CA PRO A 7 -1.17 20.18 -39.00
C PRO A 7 -0.38 19.03 -39.63
N GLY A 8 -0.76 18.61 -40.84
CA GLY A 8 -0.03 17.59 -41.60
C GLY A 8 -0.34 16.13 -41.21
N THR A 9 -1.23 15.89 -40.24
CA THR A 9 -1.72 14.56 -39.90
C THR A 9 -3.24 14.51 -39.92
N HIS A 10 -3.80 13.30 -39.93
CA HIS A 10 -5.24 13.05 -39.87
C HIS A 10 -5.75 12.94 -38.41
N SER A 11 -4.96 13.37 -37.43
CA SER A 11 -5.31 13.25 -36.02
C SER A 11 -5.82 14.58 -35.47
N PHE A 12 -6.74 14.53 -34.50
CA PHE A 12 -7.33 15.74 -33.92
C PHE A 12 -7.56 15.63 -32.42
N PHE A 13 -7.56 16.79 -31.77
CA PHE A 13 -7.91 16.92 -30.36
C PHE A 13 -9.30 17.49 -30.21
N SER A 14 -10.03 16.99 -29.22
CA SER A 14 -11.34 17.51 -28.81
C SER A 14 -11.33 17.83 -27.32
N ALA A 15 -11.91 18.96 -26.95
CA ALA A 15 -12.02 19.40 -25.57
C ALA A 15 -13.46 19.81 -25.26
N GLY A 16 -14.00 19.26 -24.17
CA GLY A 16 -15.43 19.34 -23.82
C GLY A 16 -15.73 20.00 -22.48
N LYS A 17 -17.03 20.01 -22.14
CA LYS A 17 -17.50 20.37 -20.78
C LYS A 17 -17.18 19.30 -19.74
N ASP A 18 -16.92 18.08 -20.20
CA ASP A 18 -16.56 16.93 -19.37
C ASP A 18 -15.17 17.08 -18.71
N LYS A 19 -14.48 18.21 -18.93
CA LYS A 19 -13.14 18.54 -18.40
C LYS A 19 -12.01 17.70 -18.99
N LEU A 20 -12.37 16.78 -19.89
CA LEU A 20 -11.48 15.88 -20.60
C LEU A 20 -10.96 16.51 -21.90
N LEU A 21 -9.71 16.22 -22.20
CA LEU A 21 -9.09 16.44 -23.51
C LEU A 21 -8.89 15.06 -24.15
N LYS A 22 -9.48 14.84 -25.32
CA LYS A 22 -9.42 13.56 -26.03
C LYS A 22 -8.66 13.70 -27.35
N TYR A 23 -7.80 12.73 -27.64
CA TYR A 23 -7.01 12.63 -28.84
C TYR A 23 -7.56 11.52 -29.74
N TRP A 24 -7.83 11.85 -30.99
CA TRP A 24 -8.51 10.98 -31.94
C TRP A 24 -7.70 10.80 -33.21
N ASP A 25 -7.82 9.62 -33.81
CA ASP A 25 -7.44 9.38 -35.18
C ASP A 25 -8.66 9.53 -36.10
N ALA A 26 -8.59 10.36 -37.14
CA ALA A 26 -9.70 10.51 -38.08
C ALA A 26 -9.77 9.40 -39.13
N ASP A 27 -8.69 8.63 -39.34
CA ASP A 27 -8.70 7.56 -40.34
C ASP A 27 -9.39 6.30 -39.80
N SER A 28 -9.11 5.93 -38.56
CA SER A 28 -9.75 4.80 -37.86
C SER A 28 -10.97 5.20 -37.03
N PHE A 29 -11.17 6.50 -36.77
CA PHE A 29 -12.16 7.03 -35.82
C PHE A 29 -12.01 6.50 -34.40
N GLU A 30 -10.80 6.09 -34.02
CA GLU A 30 -10.50 5.57 -32.70
C GLU A 30 -10.02 6.67 -31.74
N LEU A 31 -10.41 6.52 -30.47
CA LEU A 31 -9.92 7.33 -29.37
C LEU A 31 -8.56 6.78 -28.94
N ILE A 32 -7.49 7.56 -29.13
CA ILE A 32 -6.13 7.14 -28.83
C ILE A 32 -5.78 7.43 -27.37
N LEU A 33 -6.07 8.65 -26.91
CA LEU A 33 -5.73 9.10 -25.55
C LEU A 33 -6.84 9.94 -24.93
N THR A 34 -7.11 9.72 -23.64
CA THR A 34 -7.91 10.64 -22.81
C THR A 34 -7.07 11.30 -21.72
N HIS A 35 -6.78 12.59 -21.89
CA HIS A 35 -6.00 13.39 -20.96
C HIS A 35 -6.87 14.06 -19.89
N ARG A 36 -6.42 13.92 -18.64
CA ARG A 36 -7.09 14.41 -17.43
C ARG A 36 -6.21 15.35 -16.65
N GLY A 37 -6.21 16.60 -17.09
CA GLY A 37 -5.53 17.67 -16.37
C GLY A 37 -6.51 18.63 -15.72
N HIS A 38 -7.58 18.99 -16.44
CA HIS A 38 -8.44 20.10 -16.06
C HIS A 38 -9.44 19.75 -14.96
N ALA A 39 -9.56 20.65 -13.98
CA ALA A 39 -10.54 20.54 -12.90
C ALA A 39 -11.90 21.15 -13.29
N GLY A 40 -11.94 21.94 -14.38
CA GLY A 40 -13.11 22.62 -14.92
C GLY A 40 -13.22 22.49 -16.43
N GLU A 41 -14.30 23.02 -17.00
CA GLU A 41 -14.60 22.92 -18.44
C GLU A 41 -13.48 23.53 -19.29
N VAL A 42 -13.15 22.90 -20.42
CA VAL A 42 -12.13 23.42 -21.33
C VAL A 42 -12.77 24.33 -22.37
N TRP A 43 -12.33 25.59 -22.40
CA TRP A 43 -12.88 26.63 -23.26
C TRP A 43 -12.05 26.84 -24.52
N ALA A 44 -10.73 26.84 -24.36
CA ALA A 44 -9.81 27.21 -25.43
C ALA A 44 -8.73 26.13 -25.62
N MET A 45 -8.30 25.97 -26.87
CA MET A 45 -7.27 25.03 -27.26
C MET A 45 -6.47 25.57 -28.45
N GLY A 46 -5.14 25.49 -28.35
CA GLY A 46 -4.19 25.91 -29.39
C GLY A 46 -3.14 24.84 -29.59
N VAL A 47 -2.97 24.41 -30.85
CA VAL A 47 -1.96 23.43 -31.27
C VAL A 47 -0.84 24.20 -31.97
N GLU A 48 0.41 23.90 -31.64
CA GLU A 48 1.58 24.44 -32.34
C GLU A 48 1.62 23.95 -33.80
N GLY A 49 2.18 24.75 -34.71
CA GLY A 49 2.32 24.40 -36.13
C GLY A 49 3.06 23.08 -36.39
N GLY A 50 4.00 22.69 -35.51
CA GLY A 50 4.72 21.42 -35.58
C GLY A 50 4.01 20.24 -34.91
N GLY A 51 2.95 20.48 -34.13
CA GLY A 51 2.17 19.42 -33.46
C GLY A 51 2.81 18.81 -32.20
N GLU A 52 3.97 19.30 -31.76
CA GLU A 52 4.66 18.82 -30.56
C GLU A 52 4.04 19.34 -29.27
N VAL A 53 3.52 20.57 -29.30
CA VAL A 53 2.97 21.24 -28.12
C VAL A 53 1.52 21.63 -28.32
N LEU A 54 0.70 21.35 -27.30
CA LEU A 54 -0.70 21.74 -27.21
C LEU A 54 -0.93 22.57 -25.94
N ALA A 55 -1.57 23.72 -26.08
CA ALA A 55 -2.00 24.55 -24.96
C ALA A 55 -3.54 24.49 -24.80
N THR A 56 -4.00 24.27 -23.57
CA THR A 56 -5.43 24.24 -23.23
C THR A 56 -5.74 25.22 -22.10
N GLY A 57 -6.81 25.99 -22.27
CA GLY A 57 -7.31 26.96 -21.28
C GLY A 57 -8.68 26.52 -20.72
N GLY A 58 -8.76 26.39 -19.40
CA GLY A 58 -9.95 25.89 -18.71
C GLY A 58 -10.64 26.91 -17.79
N ALA A 59 -11.86 26.58 -17.37
CA ALA A 59 -12.65 27.30 -16.37
C ALA A 59 -11.98 27.33 -14.99
N ASP A 60 -11.04 26.41 -14.75
CA ASP A 60 -10.22 26.33 -13.54
C ASP A 60 -9.17 27.46 -13.45
N ARG A 61 -9.22 28.44 -14.37
CA ARG A 61 -8.28 29.57 -14.49
C ARG A 61 -6.84 29.10 -14.68
N SER A 62 -6.66 27.90 -15.19
CA SER A 62 -5.35 27.34 -15.51
C SER A 62 -5.19 27.21 -17.01
N VAL A 63 -3.97 27.49 -17.47
CA VAL A 63 -3.50 27.11 -18.79
C VAL A 63 -2.57 25.93 -18.59
N ARG A 64 -2.86 24.81 -19.26
CA ARG A 64 -2.00 23.63 -19.27
C ARG A 64 -1.33 23.52 -20.63
N VAL A 65 -0.08 23.11 -20.59
CA VAL A 65 0.72 22.81 -21.77
C VAL A 65 0.98 21.31 -21.76
N TRP A 66 0.72 20.68 -22.89
CA TRP A 66 0.89 19.26 -23.13
C TRP A 66 1.98 19.11 -24.18
N GLU A 67 3.00 18.35 -23.85
CA GLU A 67 4.08 18.00 -24.76
C GLU A 67 3.91 16.55 -25.17
N ARG A 68 4.20 16.25 -26.43
CA ARG A 68 4.15 14.90 -26.96
C ARG A 68 5.41 14.14 -26.51
N SER A 69 5.22 13.03 -25.80
CA SER A 69 6.29 12.07 -25.49
C SER A 69 6.34 10.97 -26.54
N ASP A 70 7.52 10.36 -26.72
CA ASP A 70 7.73 9.17 -27.58
C ASP A 70 7.23 7.85 -26.96
N ASP A 71 6.42 7.94 -25.89
CA ASP A 71 5.88 6.77 -25.21
C ASP A 71 4.88 6.05 -26.13
N GLN A 72 5.08 4.74 -26.30
CA GLN A 72 4.15 3.91 -27.07
C GLN A 72 2.87 3.71 -26.26
N VAL A 73 1.75 4.11 -26.85
CA VAL A 73 0.42 3.96 -26.25
C VAL A 73 -0.30 2.77 -26.89
N PHE A 74 -0.78 1.86 -26.07
CA PHE A 74 -1.66 0.77 -26.50
C PHE A 74 -3.12 1.21 -26.36
N VAL A 75 -3.78 1.44 -27.49
CA VAL A 75 -5.18 1.91 -27.56
C VAL A 75 -6.15 0.99 -26.80
N GLU A 76 -5.88 -0.32 -26.81
CA GLU A 76 -6.70 -1.30 -26.07
C GLU A 76 -6.62 -1.12 -24.55
N GLU A 77 -5.44 -0.78 -24.02
CA GLU A 77 -5.23 -0.57 -22.58
C GLU A 77 -5.94 0.70 -22.09
N GLU A 78 -5.87 1.78 -22.89
CA GLU A 78 -6.63 3.02 -22.67
C GLU A 78 -8.14 2.76 -22.60
N ARG A 79 -8.66 1.98 -23.56
CA ARG A 79 -10.08 1.61 -23.60
C ARG A 79 -10.48 0.76 -22.41
N GLN A 80 -9.66 -0.22 -22.02
CA GLN A 80 -9.88 -1.06 -20.84
C GLN A 80 -9.96 -0.19 -19.59
N ARG A 81 -9.02 0.76 -19.44
CA ARG A 81 -8.97 1.70 -18.34
C ARG A 81 -10.20 2.60 -18.26
N GLU A 82 -10.70 3.09 -19.40
CA GLU A 82 -11.95 3.85 -19.44
C GLU A 82 -13.17 3.03 -19.02
N LEU A 83 -13.26 1.78 -19.48
CA LEU A 83 -14.33 0.85 -19.09
C LEU A 83 -14.29 0.53 -17.59
N GLU A 84 -13.11 0.25 -17.06
CA GLU A 84 -12.90 0.02 -15.63
C GLU A 84 -13.38 1.22 -14.82
N GLU A 85 -13.03 2.43 -15.22
CA GLU A 85 -13.48 3.61 -14.50
C GLU A 85 -14.97 3.88 -14.62
N MET A 86 -15.56 3.66 -15.79
CA MET A 86 -17.02 3.74 -15.91
C MET A 86 -17.72 2.72 -15.00
N PHE A 87 -17.13 1.54 -14.82
CA PHE A 87 -17.61 0.55 -13.86
C PHE A 87 -17.42 1.05 -12.42
N GLU A 88 -16.27 1.63 -12.07
CA GLU A 88 -16.02 2.20 -10.74
C GLU A 88 -16.99 3.34 -10.39
N ASP A 89 -17.18 4.29 -11.30
CA ASP A 89 -18.12 5.41 -11.13
C ASP A 89 -19.59 4.93 -11.15
N GLY A 90 -19.89 3.87 -11.90
CA GLY A 90 -21.20 3.21 -11.95
C GLY A 90 -21.55 2.52 -10.62
N VAL A 91 -20.64 1.71 -10.08
CA VAL A 91 -20.78 1.06 -8.77
C VAL A 91 -20.90 2.12 -7.66
N GLY A 92 -20.15 3.22 -7.76
CA GLY A 92 -20.27 4.36 -6.84
C GLY A 92 -21.61 5.10 -6.92
N LYS A 93 -22.33 5.03 -8.05
CA LYS A 93 -23.66 5.63 -8.24
C LYS A 93 -24.81 4.70 -7.90
N GLU A 94 -24.69 3.38 -8.09
CA GLU A 94 -25.75 2.44 -7.71
C GLU A 94 -25.93 2.33 -6.18
N GLY A 95 -24.89 2.64 -5.40
CA GLY A 95 -25.01 2.83 -3.94
C GLY A 95 -25.66 4.16 -3.54
N ARG A 96 -26.00 5.03 -4.49
CA ARG A 96 -26.47 6.40 -4.27
C ARG A 96 -27.99 6.44 -4.50
N GLY A 97 -28.76 6.30 -3.42
CA GLY A 97 -30.10 6.89 -3.36
C GLY A 97 -30.00 8.37 -3.73
N GLU A 98 -31.01 8.88 -4.44
CA GLU A 98 -31.07 10.24 -4.96
C GLU A 98 -30.95 11.32 -3.86
N GLU A 99 -29.73 11.70 -3.46
CA GLU A 99 -29.53 12.88 -2.62
C GLU A 99 -28.29 13.69 -3.06
N GLY A 100 -28.56 14.97 -3.37
CA GLY A 100 -27.73 16.14 -3.09
C GLY A 100 -26.33 16.26 -3.75
N GLU A 101 -26.07 17.42 -4.35
CA GLU A 101 -24.78 17.82 -4.94
C GLU A 101 -23.63 18.07 -3.94
N GLU A 102 -23.71 17.63 -2.68
CA GLU A 102 -22.60 17.73 -1.69
C GLU A 102 -21.66 16.50 -1.73
N GLY A 103 -21.38 15.97 -2.92
CA GLY A 103 -20.77 14.64 -3.11
C GLY A 103 -19.23 14.56 -3.24
N ALA A 104 -18.48 15.65 -3.10
CA ALA A 104 -17.04 15.63 -3.38
C ALA A 104 -16.20 14.93 -2.28
N GLU A 105 -16.58 15.07 -1.00
CA GLU A 105 -15.91 14.36 0.11
C GLU A 105 -16.35 12.89 0.20
N SER A 106 -17.63 12.61 -0.06
CA SER A 106 -18.15 11.24 -0.13
C SER A 106 -17.51 10.42 -1.26
N GLY A 107 -17.27 11.03 -2.42
CA GLY A 107 -16.54 10.38 -3.52
C GLY A 107 -15.09 10.03 -3.19
N ARG A 108 -14.41 10.83 -2.35
CA ARG A 108 -13.06 10.49 -1.87
C ARG A 108 -13.08 9.30 -0.93
N ALA A 109 -14.07 9.21 -0.04
CA ALA A 109 -14.24 8.07 0.86
C ALA A 109 -14.57 6.77 0.10
N GLY A 110 -15.42 6.84 -0.93
CA GLY A 110 -15.73 5.70 -1.81
C GLY A 110 -14.52 5.23 -2.62
N ARG A 111 -13.72 6.16 -3.15
CA ARG A 111 -12.47 5.85 -3.87
C ARG A 111 -11.41 5.22 -2.97
N GLN A 112 -11.26 5.73 -1.75
CA GLN A 112 -10.39 5.11 -0.74
C GLN A 112 -10.83 3.69 -0.41
N HIS A 113 -12.15 3.44 -0.33
CA HIS A 113 -12.67 2.10 -0.12
C HIS A 113 -12.32 1.18 -1.30
N LEU A 114 -12.49 1.62 -2.55
CA LEU A 114 -12.17 0.82 -3.73
C LEU A 114 -10.66 0.50 -3.83
N GLU A 115 -9.79 1.50 -3.62
CA GLU A 115 -8.34 1.28 -3.61
C GLU A 115 -7.93 0.28 -2.52
N SER A 116 -8.57 0.35 -1.35
CA SER A 116 -8.32 -0.60 -0.25
C SER A 116 -8.82 -2.02 -0.56
N VAL A 117 -9.93 -2.15 -1.30
CA VAL A 117 -10.44 -3.45 -1.78
C VAL A 117 -9.47 -4.05 -2.79
N LYS A 118 -9.01 -3.28 -3.77
CA LYS A 118 -7.99 -3.72 -4.74
C LYS A 118 -6.69 -4.17 -4.05
N GLN A 119 -6.30 -3.48 -2.98
CA GLN A 119 -5.15 -3.88 -2.16
C GLN A 119 -5.42 -5.21 -1.42
N GLY A 120 -6.64 -5.43 -0.93
CA GLY A 120 -7.09 -6.69 -0.35
C GLY A 120 -7.09 -7.85 -1.35
N GLU A 121 -7.54 -7.61 -2.58
CA GLU A 121 -7.50 -8.58 -3.68
C GLU A 121 -6.07 -9.01 -3.99
N ARG A 122 -5.15 -8.05 -4.14
CA ARG A 122 -3.71 -8.35 -4.32
C ARG A 122 -3.13 -9.18 -3.18
N LEU A 123 -3.53 -8.92 -1.93
CA LEU A 123 -3.12 -9.72 -0.78
C LEU A 123 -3.70 -11.14 -0.85
N SER A 124 -4.95 -11.27 -1.29
CA SER A 124 -5.60 -12.57 -1.47
C SER A 124 -4.92 -13.41 -2.55
N GLU A 125 -4.58 -12.82 -3.69
CA GLU A 125 -3.82 -13.46 -4.77
C GLU A 125 -2.44 -13.93 -4.28
N ALA A 126 -1.73 -13.08 -3.53
CA ALA A 126 -0.44 -13.44 -2.94
C ALA A 126 -0.57 -14.63 -1.98
N LEU A 127 -1.64 -14.68 -1.17
CA LEU A 127 -1.90 -15.82 -0.29
C LEU A 127 -2.27 -17.09 -1.06
N GLU A 128 -2.94 -16.99 -2.20
CA GLU A 128 -3.22 -18.15 -3.05
C GLU A 128 -1.94 -18.72 -3.67
N VAL A 129 -1.04 -17.86 -4.14
CA VAL A 129 0.30 -18.28 -4.59
C VAL A 129 1.04 -19.01 -3.47
N MET A 130 0.98 -18.47 -2.23
CA MET A 130 1.55 -19.15 -1.06
C MET A 130 0.87 -20.49 -0.76
N ARG A 131 -0.46 -20.60 -0.92
CA ARG A 131 -1.18 -21.86 -0.69
C ARG A 131 -0.70 -22.93 -1.66
N ALA A 132 -0.59 -22.58 -2.94
CA ALA A 132 -0.09 -23.48 -3.97
C ALA A 132 1.34 -23.95 -3.64
N ASP A 133 2.22 -23.04 -3.22
CA ASP A 133 3.59 -23.41 -2.86
C ASP A 133 3.68 -24.34 -1.64
N ASN A 134 2.91 -24.04 -0.58
CA ASN A 134 2.88 -24.91 0.61
C ASN A 134 2.34 -26.31 0.24
N GLY A 135 1.36 -26.41 -0.67
CA GLY A 135 0.86 -27.70 -1.15
C GLY A 135 1.94 -28.53 -1.84
N LEU A 136 2.68 -27.90 -2.76
CA LEU A 136 3.83 -28.52 -3.43
C LEU A 136 4.94 -28.90 -2.42
N GLU A 137 5.11 -28.13 -1.35
CA GLU A 137 6.12 -28.40 -0.32
C GLU A 137 5.74 -29.63 0.49
N GLU A 138 4.47 -29.73 0.87
CA GLU A 138 3.93 -30.88 1.57
C GLU A 138 4.04 -32.16 0.74
N GLU A 139 3.76 -32.10 -0.57
CA GLU A 139 3.95 -33.23 -1.48
C GLU A 139 5.40 -33.67 -1.55
N HIS A 140 6.32 -32.73 -1.75
CA HIS A 140 7.76 -33.02 -1.78
C HIS A 140 8.25 -33.63 -0.45
N LEU A 141 7.79 -33.12 0.69
CA LEU A 141 8.10 -33.68 2.00
C LEU A 141 7.54 -35.11 2.18
N LYS A 142 6.35 -35.41 1.65
CA LYS A 142 5.79 -36.77 1.65
C LYS A 142 6.66 -37.70 0.79
N PHE A 143 7.10 -37.26 -0.39
CA PHE A 143 8.02 -38.03 -1.24
C PHE A 143 9.36 -38.29 -0.55
N LEU A 144 9.94 -37.28 0.11
CA LEU A 144 11.18 -37.44 0.89
C LEU A 144 11.01 -38.42 2.05
N LYS A 145 9.90 -38.34 2.80
CA LYS A 145 9.60 -39.29 3.88
C LYS A 145 9.45 -40.72 3.36
N ALA A 146 8.78 -40.90 2.21
CA ALA A 146 8.63 -42.20 1.57
C ALA A 146 9.97 -42.75 1.04
N ALA A 147 10.83 -41.90 0.48
CA ALA A 147 12.17 -42.26 0.03
C ALA A 147 13.09 -42.65 1.22
N ARG A 148 12.99 -41.95 2.36
CA ARG A 148 13.73 -42.31 3.59
C ARG A 148 13.31 -43.66 4.16
N GLN A 149 12.06 -44.06 3.97
CA GLN A 149 11.55 -45.35 4.45
C GLN A 149 11.96 -46.53 3.55
N LYS A 150 12.32 -46.27 2.28
CA LYS A 150 12.75 -47.31 1.32
C LYS A 150 14.26 -47.20 1.05
N PRO A 151 15.11 -48.05 1.66
CA PRO A 151 16.54 -48.03 1.38
C PRO A 151 16.79 -48.34 -0.11
N GLY A 152 17.33 -47.36 -0.85
CA GLY A 152 17.67 -47.48 -2.28
C GLY A 152 16.77 -46.69 -3.24
N ALA A 153 15.71 -46.02 -2.76
CA ALA A 153 14.91 -45.14 -3.61
C ALA A 153 15.71 -43.86 -3.99
N PRO A 154 15.67 -43.42 -5.27
CA PRO A 154 16.33 -42.18 -5.67
C PRO A 154 15.73 -40.99 -4.92
N LEU A 155 16.59 -40.15 -4.34
CA LEU A 155 16.12 -38.92 -3.70
C LEU A 155 15.55 -37.98 -4.77
N PRO A 156 14.38 -37.35 -4.52
CA PRO A 156 13.85 -36.34 -5.41
C PRO A 156 14.80 -35.13 -5.49
N PRO A 157 14.89 -34.46 -6.65
CA PRO A 157 15.72 -33.27 -6.79
C PRO A 157 15.23 -32.14 -5.86
N PRO A 158 16.14 -31.26 -5.38
CA PRO A 158 15.76 -30.11 -4.58
C PRO A 158 14.79 -29.22 -5.36
N ARG A 159 13.74 -28.74 -4.71
CA ARG A 159 12.76 -27.83 -5.34
C ARG A 159 13.46 -26.53 -5.74
N ALA A 160 13.21 -26.10 -6.97
CA ALA A 160 13.59 -24.76 -7.41
C ALA A 160 12.77 -23.71 -6.63
N PRO A 161 13.37 -22.56 -6.28
CA PRO A 161 12.62 -21.43 -5.73
C PRO A 161 11.53 -20.98 -6.70
N ASN A 162 10.35 -20.62 -6.19
CA ASN A 162 9.25 -20.17 -7.03
C ASN A 162 9.52 -18.75 -7.56
N PRO A 163 9.54 -18.53 -8.89
CA PRO A 163 9.72 -17.21 -9.47
C PRO A 163 8.59 -16.24 -9.12
N LEU A 164 7.35 -16.75 -9.00
CA LEU A 164 6.16 -15.97 -8.62
C LEU A 164 6.27 -15.38 -7.21
N MET A 165 7.09 -15.96 -6.35
CA MET A 165 7.32 -15.49 -4.97
C MET A 165 8.60 -14.67 -4.86
N LEU A 166 9.14 -14.18 -5.98
CA LEU A 166 10.40 -13.45 -6.04
C LEU A 166 11.59 -14.26 -5.49
N ASN A 167 11.51 -15.59 -5.55
CA ASN A 167 12.46 -16.53 -4.93
C ASN A 167 12.62 -16.36 -3.40
N LEU A 168 11.64 -15.74 -2.74
CA LEU A 168 11.58 -15.59 -1.30
C LEU A 168 10.82 -16.75 -0.65
N PRO A 169 11.14 -17.10 0.61
CA PRO A 169 10.35 -18.07 1.34
C PRO A 169 8.94 -17.52 1.66
N PRO A 170 7.94 -18.39 1.89
CA PRO A 170 6.53 -17.97 2.00
C PRO A 170 6.24 -16.90 3.04
N HIS A 171 6.87 -16.96 4.21
CA HIS A 171 6.65 -15.98 5.28
C HIS A 171 7.24 -14.61 4.91
N ARG A 172 8.40 -14.54 4.21
CA ARG A 172 8.98 -13.26 3.76
C ARG A 172 8.21 -12.65 2.60
N PHE A 173 7.69 -13.49 1.71
CA PHE A 173 6.80 -13.04 0.64
C PHE A 173 5.53 -12.41 1.22
N LEU A 174 4.93 -13.03 2.25
CA LEU A 174 3.81 -12.43 2.98
C LEU A 174 4.17 -11.08 3.59
N LEU A 175 5.34 -10.97 4.24
CA LEU A 175 5.80 -9.72 4.84
C LEU A 175 6.00 -8.63 3.78
N PHE A 176 6.51 -8.96 2.60
CA PHE A 176 6.65 -8.02 1.50
C PHE A 176 5.29 -7.41 1.10
N HIS A 177 4.26 -8.24 0.96
CA HIS A 177 2.92 -7.76 0.65
C HIS A 177 2.27 -6.98 1.80
N LEU A 178 2.47 -7.40 3.06
CA LEU A 178 1.94 -6.66 4.21
C LEU A 178 2.62 -5.29 4.39
N ARG A 179 3.91 -5.18 4.06
CA ARG A 179 4.65 -3.91 4.08
C ARG A 179 4.21 -2.93 2.99
N LEU A 180 3.69 -3.45 1.87
CA LEU A 180 3.17 -2.63 0.79
C LEU A 180 1.88 -1.89 1.17
N LEU A 181 1.14 -2.41 2.16
CA LEU A 181 -0.13 -1.86 2.62
C LEU A 181 0.10 -0.67 3.55
N LYS A 182 -0.58 0.45 3.28
CA LYS A 182 -0.58 1.60 4.19
C LYS A 182 -1.45 1.30 5.41
N GLY A 183 -1.10 1.90 6.55
CA GLY A 183 -1.75 1.65 7.84
C GLY A 183 -3.29 1.58 7.85
N PRO A 184 -4.05 2.53 7.26
CA PRO A 184 -5.51 2.45 7.22
C PRO A 184 -6.02 1.38 6.24
N ASP A 185 -5.34 1.20 5.11
CA ASP A 185 -5.72 0.26 4.06
C ASP A 185 -5.50 -1.21 4.49
N LEU A 186 -4.54 -1.45 5.39
CA LEU A 186 -4.25 -2.78 5.95
C LEU A 186 -5.48 -3.42 6.60
N GLU A 187 -6.21 -2.67 7.42
CA GLU A 187 -7.38 -3.19 8.14
C GLU A 187 -8.54 -3.48 7.18
N GLN A 188 -8.74 -2.64 6.17
CA GLN A 188 -9.76 -2.86 5.14
C GLN A 188 -9.40 -4.05 4.24
N ALA A 189 -8.13 -4.16 3.83
CA ALA A 189 -7.64 -5.30 3.05
C ALA A 189 -7.82 -6.63 3.79
N LEU A 190 -7.62 -6.65 5.11
CA LEU A 190 -7.86 -7.83 5.94
C LEU A 190 -9.34 -8.17 6.11
N LEU A 191 -10.25 -7.18 5.99
CA LEU A 191 -11.68 -7.40 6.11
C LEU A 191 -12.27 -8.09 4.86
N VAL A 192 -11.73 -7.76 3.68
CA VAL A 192 -12.17 -8.31 2.38
C VAL A 192 -11.72 -9.77 2.19
N LEU A 193 -10.79 -10.24 3.00
CA LEU A 193 -10.15 -11.54 2.83
C LEU A 193 -11.13 -12.72 3.00
N PRO A 194 -11.16 -13.68 2.07
CA PRO A 194 -11.92 -14.92 2.23
C PRO A 194 -11.50 -15.71 3.49
N LEU A 195 -12.47 -16.33 4.16
CA LEU A 195 -12.24 -17.11 5.38
C LEU A 195 -11.25 -18.28 5.20
N ASP A 196 -11.15 -18.81 4.00
CA ASP A 196 -10.20 -19.87 3.69
C ASP A 196 -8.76 -19.35 3.56
N LEU A 197 -8.54 -18.07 3.32
CA LEU A 197 -7.17 -17.51 3.27
C LEU A 197 -6.72 -17.03 4.65
N MET A 198 -7.67 -16.79 5.55
CA MET A 198 -7.42 -16.38 6.92
C MET A 198 -6.57 -17.35 7.73
N HIS A 199 -6.83 -18.66 7.63
CA HIS A 199 -6.03 -19.65 8.36
C HIS A 199 -4.58 -19.70 7.85
N LEU A 200 -4.38 -19.46 6.55
CA LEU A 200 -3.05 -19.41 5.93
C LEU A 200 -2.30 -18.16 6.37
N LEU A 201 -2.98 -17.02 6.41
CA LEU A 201 -2.45 -15.76 6.93
C LEU A 201 -2.02 -15.93 8.40
N LEU A 202 -2.88 -16.51 9.26
CA LEU A 202 -2.54 -16.77 10.66
C LEU A 202 -1.31 -17.66 10.80
N ARG A 203 -1.21 -18.76 10.03
CA ARG A 203 0.00 -19.62 10.03
C ARG A 203 1.24 -18.87 9.56
N GLY A 204 1.12 -18.00 8.56
CA GLY A 204 2.20 -17.14 8.09
C GLY A 204 2.68 -16.16 9.17
N LEU A 205 1.75 -15.50 9.85
CA LEU A 205 2.03 -14.62 10.98
C LEU A 205 2.70 -15.36 12.15
N CYS A 206 2.29 -16.61 12.44
CA CYS A 206 2.99 -17.45 13.42
C CYS A 206 4.45 -17.67 13.06
N ARG A 207 4.75 -17.96 11.78
CA ARG A 207 6.14 -18.18 11.31
C ARG A 207 6.94 -16.89 11.41
N LEU A 208 6.37 -15.75 11.01
CA LEU A 208 7.02 -14.44 11.12
C LEU A 208 7.40 -14.08 12.56
N LEU A 209 6.50 -14.35 13.51
CA LEU A 209 6.76 -14.15 14.94
C LEU A 209 7.85 -15.07 15.50
N ARG A 210 8.03 -16.26 14.93
CA ARG A 210 9.15 -17.15 15.30
C ARG A 210 10.48 -16.59 14.81
N GLU A 211 10.50 -15.93 13.66
CA GLU A 211 11.69 -15.34 13.05
C GLU A 211 12.01 -13.90 13.51
N ASP A 212 11.28 -13.35 14.48
CA ASP A 212 11.47 -11.98 14.99
C ASP A 212 11.29 -10.85 13.97
N MET A 213 10.53 -11.11 12.90
CA MET A 213 10.34 -10.13 11.84
C MET A 213 9.12 -9.25 12.12
N GLU A 214 9.32 -7.93 12.22
CA GLU A 214 8.27 -6.89 12.31
C GLU A 214 7.10 -7.27 13.26
N VAL A 215 7.43 -7.49 14.53
CA VAL A 215 6.47 -7.95 15.57
C VAL A 215 5.27 -7.00 15.71
N GLU A 216 5.47 -5.69 15.55
CA GLU A 216 4.40 -4.69 15.63
C GLU A 216 3.35 -4.85 14.54
N LEU A 217 3.79 -5.03 13.29
CA LEU A 217 2.91 -5.27 12.14
C LEU A 217 2.14 -6.58 12.33
N CYS A 218 2.86 -7.65 12.70
CA CYS A 218 2.26 -8.95 12.97
C CYS A 218 1.19 -8.86 14.07
N TRP A 219 1.50 -8.15 15.15
CA TRP A 219 0.57 -7.94 16.26
C TRP A 219 -0.64 -7.11 15.86
N ARG A 220 -0.46 -6.03 15.08
CA ARG A 220 -1.56 -5.21 14.59
C ARG A 220 -2.51 -6.02 13.72
N CYS A 221 -1.97 -6.81 12.79
CA CYS A 221 -2.77 -7.75 11.99
C CYS A 221 -3.52 -8.73 12.90
N LEU A 222 -2.83 -9.41 13.81
CA LEU A 222 -3.46 -10.40 14.70
C LEU A 222 -4.57 -9.81 15.57
N LEU A 223 -4.35 -8.63 16.17
CA LEU A 223 -5.38 -7.95 16.95
C LEU A 223 -6.61 -7.62 16.12
N PHE A 224 -6.41 -7.11 14.90
CA PHE A 224 -7.51 -6.81 14.00
C PHE A 224 -8.29 -8.08 13.66
N LEU A 225 -7.60 -9.14 13.24
CA LEU A 225 -8.21 -10.43 12.88
C LEU A 225 -8.96 -11.07 14.06
N PHE A 226 -8.43 -10.96 15.27
CA PHE A 226 -9.10 -11.43 16.47
C PHE A 226 -10.33 -10.59 16.80
N ARG A 227 -10.28 -9.28 16.61
CA ARG A 227 -11.43 -8.41 16.84
C ARG A 227 -12.56 -8.67 15.84
N THR A 228 -12.24 -8.79 14.56
CA THR A 228 -13.22 -8.97 13.48
C THR A 228 -13.78 -10.39 13.42
N HIS A 229 -12.92 -11.41 13.51
CA HIS A 229 -13.31 -12.81 13.30
C HIS A 229 -13.36 -13.67 14.58
N HIS A 230 -13.48 -13.06 15.77
CA HIS A 230 -13.53 -13.78 17.05
C HIS A 230 -14.52 -14.96 17.06
N ARG A 231 -15.72 -14.79 16.48
CA ARG A 231 -16.73 -15.85 16.44
C ARG A 231 -16.22 -17.06 15.68
N LEU A 232 -15.61 -16.86 14.52
CA LEU A 232 -15.15 -17.94 13.64
C LEU A 232 -13.95 -18.69 14.25
N LEU A 233 -13.05 -17.95 14.90
CA LEU A 233 -11.90 -18.52 15.59
C LEU A 233 -12.29 -19.43 16.75
N LEU A 234 -13.37 -19.10 17.47
CA LEU A 234 -13.87 -19.89 18.59
C LEU A 234 -14.56 -21.19 18.14
N HIS A 235 -15.14 -21.22 16.94
CA HIS A 235 -15.83 -22.41 16.43
C HIS A 235 -14.87 -23.39 15.73
N SER A 236 -13.75 -22.91 15.20
CA SER A 236 -12.74 -23.75 14.54
C SER A 236 -11.82 -24.42 15.57
N ARG A 237 -11.98 -25.75 15.73
CA ARG A 237 -11.14 -26.54 16.65
C ARG A 237 -9.68 -26.65 16.18
N ASP A 238 -9.45 -26.56 14.87
CA ASP A 238 -8.12 -26.74 14.26
C ASP A 238 -7.21 -25.52 14.46
N LEU A 239 -7.80 -24.35 14.76
CA LEU A 239 -7.06 -23.11 15.01
C LEU A 239 -6.59 -22.97 16.47
N MET A 240 -7.20 -23.71 17.40
CA MET A 240 -6.85 -23.62 18.83
C MET A 240 -5.38 -23.90 19.14
N PRO A 241 -4.72 -24.93 18.59
CA PRO A 241 -3.29 -25.16 18.80
C PRO A 241 -2.44 -23.98 18.30
N LEU A 242 -2.77 -23.44 17.13
CA LEU A 242 -2.07 -22.30 16.53
C LEU A 242 -2.22 -21.03 17.39
N LEU A 243 -3.40 -20.82 17.97
CA LEU A 243 -3.65 -19.69 18.89
C LEU A 243 -2.85 -19.83 20.20
N MET A 244 -2.69 -21.05 20.71
CA MET A 244 -1.89 -21.30 21.91
C MET A 244 -0.40 -21.06 21.64
N ASP A 245 0.10 -21.53 20.49
CA ASP A 245 1.45 -21.26 20.02
C ASP A 245 1.69 -19.75 19.83
N LEU A 246 0.75 -19.03 19.21
CA LEU A 246 0.80 -17.58 19.04
C LEU A 246 0.87 -16.86 20.38
N ARG A 247 0.01 -17.24 21.33
CA ARG A 247 -0.03 -16.62 22.66
C ARG A 247 1.30 -16.80 23.40
N GLY A 248 1.90 -17.98 23.31
CA GLY A 248 3.22 -18.27 23.88
C GLY A 248 4.30 -17.41 23.24
N GLY A 249 4.44 -17.49 21.92
CA GLY A 249 5.46 -16.75 21.16
C GLY A 249 5.34 -15.24 21.33
N LEU A 250 4.14 -14.67 21.22
CA LEU A 250 3.92 -13.23 21.39
C LEU A 250 4.30 -12.74 22.78
N ARG A 251 3.95 -13.48 23.84
CA ARG A 251 4.30 -13.09 25.21
C ARG A 251 5.80 -13.10 25.43
N GLU A 252 6.48 -14.10 24.90
CA GLU A 252 7.94 -14.20 24.98
C GLU A 252 8.62 -13.05 24.23
N ARG A 253 8.18 -12.75 23.00
CA ARG A 253 8.74 -11.65 22.20
C ARG A 253 8.44 -10.26 22.80
N LEU A 254 7.22 -10.02 23.26
CA LEU A 254 6.86 -8.77 23.93
C LEU A 254 7.63 -8.58 25.23
N LYS A 255 7.84 -9.65 25.99
CA LYS A 255 8.68 -9.60 27.19
C LYS A 255 10.12 -9.26 26.84
N GLY A 256 10.70 -9.90 25.82
CA GLY A 256 12.04 -9.58 25.34
C GLY A 256 12.17 -8.14 24.87
N PHE A 257 11.22 -7.65 24.06
CA PHE A 257 11.21 -6.26 23.60
C PHE A 257 11.08 -5.27 24.77
N ARG A 258 10.16 -5.52 25.70
CA ARG A 258 9.99 -4.71 26.90
C ARG A 258 11.27 -4.66 27.74
N ASP A 259 11.90 -5.81 27.96
CA ASP A 259 13.10 -5.91 28.79
C ASP A 259 14.29 -5.20 28.10
N GLY A 260 14.40 -5.27 26.77
CA GLY A 260 15.38 -4.50 25.99
C GLY A 260 15.14 -2.98 26.06
N VAL A 261 13.90 -2.53 25.91
CA VAL A 261 13.54 -1.11 26.08
C VAL A 261 13.81 -0.66 27.52
N ALA A 262 13.50 -1.48 28.52
CA ALA A 262 13.76 -1.17 29.92
C ALA A 262 15.26 -0.97 30.17
N MET A 263 16.11 -1.87 29.66
CA MET A 263 17.56 -1.73 29.76
C MET A 263 18.07 -0.45 29.08
N ASN A 264 17.56 -0.13 27.89
CA ASN A 264 17.93 1.10 27.17
C ASN A 264 17.51 2.36 27.95
N VAL A 265 16.31 2.37 28.52
CA VAL A 265 15.80 3.49 29.32
C VAL A 265 16.62 3.70 30.59
N GLU A 266 16.95 2.62 31.31
CA GLU A 266 17.81 2.74 32.50
C GLU A 266 19.24 3.15 32.13
N GLY A 267 19.79 2.64 31.03
CA GLY A 267 21.09 3.08 30.51
C GLY A 267 21.12 4.57 30.17
N LEU A 268 20.08 5.08 29.50
CA LEU A 268 19.95 6.51 29.20
C LEU A 268 19.79 7.36 30.47
N ARG A 269 19.09 6.87 31.49
CA ARG A 269 18.98 7.57 32.78
C ARG A 269 20.32 7.65 33.51
N LEU A 270 21.15 6.61 33.41
CA LEU A 270 22.49 6.59 33.99
C LEU A 270 23.41 7.59 33.27
N LEU A 271 23.43 7.56 31.93
CA LEU A 271 24.18 8.54 31.13
C LEU A 271 23.73 9.97 31.41
N LYS A 272 22.41 10.19 31.58
CA LYS A 272 21.88 11.51 31.96
C LYS A 272 22.44 11.96 33.32
N ARG A 273 22.50 11.07 34.31
CA ARG A 273 23.07 11.37 35.63
C ARG A 273 24.56 11.71 35.54
N GLU A 274 25.35 10.94 34.80
CA GLU A 274 26.78 11.21 34.60
C GLU A 274 27.02 12.57 33.93
N VAL A 275 26.18 12.96 32.95
CA VAL A 275 26.27 14.27 32.32
C VAL A 275 25.87 15.40 33.28
N GLU A 276 24.86 15.20 34.12
CA GLU A 276 24.46 16.17 35.15
C GLU A 276 25.55 16.32 36.22
N GLU A 277 26.14 15.22 36.67
CA GLU A 277 27.28 15.20 37.60
C GLU A 277 28.53 15.82 36.99
N GLY A 278 28.82 15.55 35.71
CA GLY A 278 29.93 16.16 34.98
C GLY A 278 29.76 17.67 34.76
N LYS A 279 28.53 18.14 34.53
CA LYS A 279 28.20 19.58 34.51
C LYS A 279 28.31 20.21 35.90
N GLN A 280 27.94 19.49 36.96
CA GLN A 280 28.15 19.93 38.34
C GLN A 280 29.64 19.93 38.74
N ALA A 281 30.44 18.99 38.23
CA ALA A 281 31.88 18.93 38.49
C ALA A 281 32.67 20.02 37.74
N PHE A 282 32.17 20.49 36.59
CA PHE A 282 32.72 21.67 35.90
C PHE A 282 32.31 23.00 36.56
N LEU A 283 31.30 22.99 37.44
CA LEU A 283 30.99 24.09 38.35
C LEU A 283 31.86 23.97 39.61
N VAL A 284 33.19 24.09 39.44
CA VAL A 284 34.05 24.49 40.57
C VAL A 284 33.69 25.94 40.91
N PRO A 285 33.34 26.27 42.16
CA PRO A 285 32.99 27.62 42.58
C PRO A 285 34.26 28.48 42.62
N GLY A 286 34.54 29.15 41.51
CA GLY A 286 35.50 30.24 41.42
C GLY A 286 34.75 31.54 41.14
N GLU A 287 34.51 32.29 42.22
CA GLU A 287 34.33 33.74 42.33
C GLU A 287 33.81 34.54 41.11
N GLY A 288 32.67 35.20 41.33
CA GLY A 288 32.43 36.58 40.90
C GLY A 288 32.10 36.80 39.43
N GLU A 289 30.81 36.99 39.13
CA GLU A 289 30.28 38.32 38.76
C GLU A 289 28.78 38.20 38.50
N GLU A 290 28.01 38.90 39.34
CA GLU A 290 26.66 39.31 39.02
C GLU A 290 26.73 40.27 37.83
N GLU A 291 26.34 39.83 36.64
CA GLU A 291 25.92 40.76 35.58
C GLU A 291 24.42 40.62 35.32
N ASP A 292 23.72 41.60 35.90
CA ASP A 292 22.33 41.95 35.70
C ASP A 292 22.08 42.27 34.21
N GLY A 293 21.38 41.35 33.52
CA GLY A 293 21.25 41.33 32.06
C GLY A 293 19.83 41.50 31.55
N GLY A 294 19.15 42.58 31.94
CA GLY A 294 18.20 43.35 31.12
C GLY A 294 17.08 42.61 30.38
N LYS A 295 15.86 42.65 30.94
CA LYS A 295 14.60 42.51 30.17
C LYS A 295 14.54 43.56 29.05
N LYS A 296 14.78 43.16 27.79
CA LYS A 296 14.32 43.93 26.63
C LYS A 296 13.11 43.26 25.98
N ARG A 297 11.95 43.81 26.29
CA ARG A 297 10.70 43.69 25.53
C ARG A 297 10.97 44.10 24.08
N ILE A 298 10.77 43.17 23.14
CA ILE A 298 10.68 43.50 21.72
C ILE A 298 9.25 43.98 21.47
N ARG A 299 9.10 45.30 21.28
CA ARG A 299 7.89 45.92 20.72
C ARG A 299 7.85 45.60 19.21
N ARG A 300 6.70 45.08 18.76
CA ARG A 300 6.30 45.07 17.35
C ARG A 300 5.76 46.46 17.01
N GLU A 301 6.31 47.07 15.98
CA GLU A 301 5.64 47.98 15.06
C GLU A 301 5.80 47.40 13.65
#